data_AF-A0A511HQ68-F1
#
_entry.id   AF-A0A511HQ68-F1
#
_cell.length_a   1.000
_cell.length_b   1.000
_cell.length_c   1.000
_cell.angle_alpha   90.00
_cell.angle_beta   90.00
_cell.angle_gamma   90.00
#
_symmetry.space_group_name_H-M   'P 1'
#
loop_
_entity.id
_entity.type
_entity.pdbx_description
1 polymer ?
#
loop_
_entity_poly.entity_id
_entity_poly.type
_entity_poly.pdbx_seq_one_letter_code
_entity_poly.pdbx_strand_id
1 'polypeptide(L)'
;MGARSTIERWLERIEASLSVGVTLGTAVVAVLGLAAFLLAIVHRGLLGGTLDATAIGHLLDVGLVVFIALELFKIGIAHLRNRSIVPTVMEAALIAVVRKIVVMELDAETFPRVLPLSLLLLSVGATWFLVHRSHASVGPTSNRE
;
A
#
# COMPACT_ATOMS: atom_id res chain seq x y z
N MET A 1 -39.08 10.68 -8.03
CA MET A 1 -38.11 9.57 -7.88
C MET A 1 -36.97 9.56 -8.92
N GLY A 2 -36.71 10.64 -9.70
CA GLY A 2 -35.66 10.66 -10.74
C GLY A 2 -34.32 11.35 -10.39
N ALA A 3 -34.27 12.16 -9.34
CA ALA A 3 -33.04 12.90 -8.97
C ALA A 3 -32.00 11.99 -8.28
N ARG A 4 -32.45 11.05 -7.44
CA ARG A 4 -31.59 10.16 -6.64
C ARG A 4 -30.76 9.21 -7.52
N SER A 5 -31.38 8.63 -8.55
CA SER A 5 -30.68 7.77 -9.53
C SER A 5 -29.75 8.52 -10.47
N THR A 6 -29.92 9.84 -10.63
CA THR A 6 -29.02 10.67 -11.43
C THR A 6 -27.76 10.99 -10.63
N ILE A 7 -27.90 11.34 -9.36
CA ILE A 7 -26.78 11.60 -8.44
C ILE A 7 -25.92 10.35 -8.25
N GLU A 8 -26.51 9.18 -8.04
CA GLU A 8 -25.81 7.89 -7.91
C GLU A 8 -24.95 7.58 -9.15
N ARG A 9 -25.52 7.72 -10.37
CA ARG A 9 -24.78 7.55 -11.63
C ARG A 9 -23.63 8.54 -11.81
N TRP A 10 -23.76 9.77 -11.31
CA TRP A 10 -22.67 10.75 -11.34
C TRP A 10 -21.56 10.38 -10.36
N LEU A 11 -21.91 9.95 -9.14
CA LEU A 11 -20.95 9.47 -8.14
C LEU A 11 -20.17 8.25 -8.65
N GLU A 12 -20.85 7.25 -9.21
CA GLU A 12 -20.21 6.06 -9.79
C GLU A 12 -19.22 6.42 -10.90
N ARG A 13 -19.57 7.38 -11.77
CA ARG A 13 -18.68 7.84 -12.84
C ARG A 13 -17.45 8.57 -12.30
N ILE A 14 -17.62 9.39 -11.27
CA ILE A 14 -16.51 10.10 -10.62
C ILE A 14 -15.60 9.11 -9.93
N GLU A 15 -16.15 8.17 -9.15
CA GLU A 15 -15.38 7.12 -8.47
C GLU A 15 -14.60 6.26 -9.47
N ALA A 16 -15.26 5.79 -10.54
CA ALA A 16 -14.61 5.01 -11.58
C ALA A 16 -13.48 5.80 -12.27
N SER A 17 -13.72 7.06 -12.62
CA SER A 17 -12.72 7.92 -13.27
C SER A 17 -11.53 8.19 -12.34
N LEU A 18 -11.80 8.44 -11.06
CA LEU A 18 -10.76 8.65 -10.05
C LEU A 18 -9.94 7.38 -9.85
N SER A 19 -10.59 6.23 -9.71
CA SER A 19 -9.92 4.93 -9.51
C SER A 19 -9.02 4.57 -10.68
N VAL A 20 -9.50 4.75 -11.92
CA VAL A 20 -8.69 4.57 -13.14
C VAL A 20 -7.53 5.55 -13.17
N GLY A 21 -7.78 6.83 -12.86
CA GLY A 21 -6.75 7.87 -12.83
C GLY A 21 -5.65 7.58 -11.82
N VAL A 22 -6.01 7.19 -10.59
CA VAL A 22 -5.06 6.81 -9.53
C VAL A 22 -4.30 5.54 -9.92
N THR A 23 -4.97 4.55 -10.51
CA THR A 23 -4.31 3.30 -10.95
C THR A 23 -3.30 3.56 -12.07
N LEU A 24 -3.65 4.40 -13.06
CA LEU A 24 -2.72 4.78 -14.13
C LEU A 24 -1.56 5.63 -13.59
N GLY A 25 -1.86 6.60 -12.73
CA GLY A 25 -0.84 7.45 -12.12
C GLY A 25 0.16 6.65 -11.28
N THR A 26 -0.34 5.72 -10.46
CA THR A 26 0.50 4.82 -9.66
C THR A 26 1.34 3.89 -10.53
N ALA A 27 0.79 3.38 -11.65
CA ALA A 27 1.56 2.61 -12.62
C ALA A 27 2.74 3.41 -13.21
N VAL A 28 2.50 4.66 -13.60
CA VAL A 28 3.55 5.55 -14.11
C VAL A 28 4.62 5.81 -13.05
N VAL A 29 4.23 6.14 -11.83
CA VAL A 29 5.16 6.36 -10.71
C VAL A 29 5.97 5.09 -10.42
N ALA A 30 5.35 3.91 -10.45
CA ALA A 30 6.05 2.64 -10.23
C ALA A 30 7.10 2.39 -11.31
N VAL A 31 6.76 2.61 -12.58
CA VAL A 31 7.70 2.45 -13.71
C VAL A 31 8.85 3.45 -13.61
N LEU A 32 8.57 4.72 -13.38
CA LEU A 32 9.59 5.76 -13.24
C LEU A 32 10.48 5.52 -12.02
N GLY A 33 9.89 5.14 -10.89
CA GLY A 33 10.64 4.80 -9.68
C GLY A 33 11.54 3.58 -9.88
N LEU A 34 11.04 2.54 -10.56
CA LEU A 34 11.83 1.35 -10.87
C LEU A 34 12.99 1.70 -11.82
N ALA A 35 12.73 2.51 -12.86
CA ALA A 35 13.78 2.98 -13.76
C ALA A 35 14.84 3.79 -13.00
N ALA A 36 14.43 4.72 -12.13
CA ALA A 36 15.34 5.50 -11.29
C ALA A 36 16.16 4.63 -10.34
N PHE A 37 15.54 3.61 -9.74
CA PHE A 37 16.22 2.64 -8.88
C PHE A 37 17.29 1.85 -9.65
N LEU A 38 16.95 1.32 -10.83
CA LEU A 38 17.89 0.59 -11.68
C LEU A 38 19.04 1.48 -12.16
N LEU A 39 18.75 2.71 -12.57
CA LEU A 39 19.76 3.68 -12.96
C LEU A 39 20.70 4.01 -11.80
N ALA A 40 20.18 4.15 -10.57
CA ALA A 40 21.00 4.39 -9.39
C ALA A 40 21.93 3.19 -9.09
N ILE A 41 21.45 1.96 -9.25
CA ILE A 41 22.29 0.75 -9.09
C ILE A 41 23.38 0.70 -10.15
N VAL A 42 23.04 0.91 -11.42
CA VAL A 42 24.03 0.86 -12.52
C VAL A 42 25.07 1.96 -12.34
N HIS A 43 24.64 3.19 -12.03
CA HIS A 43 25.55 4.32 -11.88
C HIS A 43 26.49 4.14 -10.68
N ARG A 44 26.00 3.62 -9.55
CA ARG A 44 26.81 3.47 -8.32
C ARG A 44 27.56 2.15 -8.25
N GLY A 45 27.10 1.08 -8.89
CA GLY A 45 27.70 -0.26 -8.80
C GLY A 45 28.57 -0.67 -9.99
N LEU A 46 28.19 -0.29 -11.21
CA LEU A 46 28.89 -0.73 -12.45
C LEU A 46 29.91 0.28 -12.96
N LEU A 47 29.70 1.58 -12.74
CA LEU A 47 30.60 2.65 -13.20
C LEU A 47 31.71 3.02 -12.19
N GLY A 48 31.98 2.16 -11.20
CA GLY A 48 33.09 2.32 -10.26
C GLY A 48 32.80 3.22 -9.05
N GLY A 49 31.53 3.49 -8.74
CA GLY A 49 31.15 4.14 -7.49
C GLY A 49 31.38 3.24 -6.28
N THR A 50 31.79 3.82 -5.15
CA THR A 50 31.82 3.11 -3.87
C THR A 50 30.41 3.04 -3.28
N LEU A 51 29.98 1.83 -2.88
CA LEU A 51 28.74 1.63 -2.14
C LEU A 51 28.96 1.93 -0.66
N ASP A 52 28.95 3.21 -0.31
CA ASP A 52 28.97 3.66 1.09
C ASP A 52 27.58 3.57 1.74
N ALA A 53 27.51 3.61 3.07
CA ALA A 53 26.26 3.51 3.85
C ALA A 53 25.21 4.54 3.41
N THR A 54 25.63 5.76 3.07
CA THR A 54 24.74 6.80 2.51
C THR A 54 24.17 6.44 1.15
N ALA A 55 24.96 5.76 0.30
CA ALA A 55 24.48 5.29 -1.01
C ALA A 55 23.46 4.16 -0.87
N ILE A 56 23.67 3.27 0.09
CA ILE A 56 22.74 2.19 0.43
C ILE A 56 21.43 2.78 0.96
N GLY A 57 21.50 3.75 1.89
CA GLY A 57 20.32 4.46 2.41
C GLY A 57 19.48 5.09 1.30
N HIS A 58 20.11 5.82 0.37
CA HIS A 58 19.40 6.42 -0.76
C HIS A 58 18.78 5.37 -1.70
N LEU A 59 19.45 4.24 -1.93
CA LEU A 59 18.87 3.14 -2.72
C LEU A 59 17.65 2.54 -2.02
N LEU A 60 17.73 2.34 -0.70
CA LEU A 60 16.61 1.87 0.11
C LEU A 60 15.43 2.85 0.06
N ASP A 61 15.68 4.16 0.09
CA ASP A 61 14.65 5.20 -0.02
C ASP A 61 13.96 5.22 -1.39
N VAL A 62 14.72 5.10 -2.49
CA VAL A 62 14.12 5.00 -3.83
C VAL A 62 13.33 3.69 -3.95
N GLY A 63 13.88 2.58 -3.44
CA GLY A 63 13.14 1.33 -3.31
C GLY A 63 11.88 1.50 -2.46
N LEU A 64 11.92 2.35 -1.42
CA LEU A 64 10.79 2.76 -0.58
C LEU A 64 9.60 3.23 -1.38
N VAL A 65 9.85 4.21 -2.23
CA VAL A 65 8.84 4.78 -3.10
C VAL A 65 8.31 3.76 -4.11
N VAL A 66 9.18 2.93 -4.71
CA VAL A 66 8.76 1.94 -5.72
C VAL A 66 7.81 0.90 -5.14
N PHE A 67 8.14 0.33 -3.99
CA PHE A 67 7.29 -0.67 -3.33
C PHE A 67 5.91 -0.09 -2.98
N ILE A 68 5.84 1.14 -2.45
CA ILE A 68 4.58 1.81 -2.16
C ILE A 68 3.77 2.00 -3.44
N ALA A 69 4.41 2.43 -4.53
CA ALA A 69 3.74 2.61 -5.81
C ALA A 69 3.18 1.28 -6.36
N LEU A 70 3.93 0.18 -6.24
CA LEU A 70 3.49 -1.16 -6.64
C LEU A 70 2.32 -1.67 -5.78
N GLU A 71 2.35 -1.41 -4.47
CA GLU A 71 1.28 -1.78 -3.55
C GLU A 71 -0.01 -1.01 -3.87
N LEU A 72 0.08 0.30 -4.07
CA LEU A 72 -1.05 1.13 -4.47
C LEU A 72 -1.61 0.71 -5.84
N PHE A 73 -0.74 0.36 -6.78
CA PHE A 73 -1.15 -0.18 -8.08
C PHE A 73 -1.90 -1.50 -7.92
N LYS A 74 -1.42 -2.44 -7.07
CA LYS A 74 -2.12 -3.69 -6.77
C LYS A 74 -3.51 -3.45 -6.18
N ILE A 75 -3.63 -2.48 -5.26
CA ILE A 75 -4.93 -2.08 -4.68
C ILE A 75 -5.86 -1.52 -5.75
N GLY A 76 -5.35 -0.62 -6.61
CA GLY A 76 -6.10 -0.04 -7.72
C GLY A 76 -6.62 -1.11 -8.69
N ILE A 77 -5.77 -2.05 -9.11
CA ILE A 77 -6.17 -3.18 -9.95
C ILE A 77 -7.19 -4.08 -9.25
N ALA A 78 -7.03 -4.36 -7.96
CA ALA A 78 -8.01 -5.16 -7.20
C ALA A 78 -9.38 -4.48 -7.18
N HIS A 79 -9.41 -3.16 -7.01
CA HIS A 79 -10.62 -2.36 -7.07
C HIS A 79 -11.26 -2.39 -8.48
N LEU A 80 -10.47 -2.16 -9.54
CA LEU A 80 -10.98 -2.20 -10.93
C LEU A 80 -11.50 -3.59 -11.35
N ARG A 81 -11.02 -4.65 -10.71
CA ARG A 81 -11.47 -6.04 -10.96
C ARG A 81 -12.65 -6.47 -10.08
N ASN A 82 -13.27 -5.55 -9.34
CA ASN A 82 -14.32 -5.82 -8.34
C ASN A 82 -13.96 -6.97 -7.37
N ARG A 83 -12.67 -7.12 -7.05
CA ARG A 83 -12.23 -8.09 -6.03
C ARG A 83 -12.36 -7.47 -4.65
N SER A 84 -12.40 -8.30 -3.61
CA SER A 84 -12.36 -7.79 -2.24
C SER A 84 -11.06 -7.01 -2.01
N ILE A 85 -11.21 -5.71 -1.77
CA ILE A 85 -10.08 -4.79 -1.62
C ILE A 85 -9.55 -4.84 -0.19
N VAL A 86 -10.42 -5.14 0.78
CA VAL A 86 -10.08 -5.14 2.22
C VAL A 86 -8.88 -6.05 2.54
N PRO A 87 -8.81 -7.32 2.10
CA PRO A 87 -7.62 -8.15 2.34
C PRO A 87 -6.35 -7.56 1.72
N THR A 88 -6.45 -7.04 0.50
CA THR A 88 -5.31 -6.46 -0.23
C THR A 88 -4.78 -5.20 0.46
N VAL A 89 -5.66 -4.34 0.96
CA VAL A 89 -5.30 -3.12 1.69
C VAL A 89 -4.68 -3.46 3.04
N MET A 90 -5.23 -4.45 3.75
CA MET A 90 -4.71 -4.88 5.04
C MET A 90 -3.34 -5.55 4.92
N GLU A 91 -3.13 -6.37 3.88
CA GLU A 91 -1.82 -6.93 3.55
C GLU A 91 -0.79 -5.82 3.25
N ALA A 92 -1.16 -4.87 2.37
CA ALA A 92 -0.29 -3.75 2.02
C ALA A 92 0.05 -2.87 3.25
N ALA A 93 -0.94 -2.59 4.10
CA ALA A 93 -0.73 -1.85 5.34
C ALA A 93 0.27 -2.56 6.27
N LEU A 94 0.13 -3.89 6.45
CA LEU A 94 1.07 -4.67 7.26
C LEU A 94 2.49 -4.66 6.66
N ILE A 95 2.62 -4.88 5.35
CA ILE A 95 3.92 -4.87 4.67
C ILE A 95 4.61 -3.52 4.83
N ALA A 96 3.88 -2.41 4.65
CA ALA A 96 4.41 -1.06 4.81
C ALA A 96 4.96 -0.81 6.22
N VAL A 97 4.26 -1.29 7.25
CA VAL A 97 4.66 -1.13 8.66
C VAL A 97 5.87 -1.98 8.99
N VAL A 98 5.85 -3.26 8.63
CA VAL A 98 6.98 -4.19 8.82
C VAL A 98 8.22 -3.63 8.16
N ARG A 99 8.09 -3.10 6.95
CA ARG A 99 9.19 -2.48 6.23
C ARG A 99 9.74 -1.25 6.93
N LYS A 100 8.87 -0.37 7.45
CA LYS A 100 9.31 0.81 8.19
C LYS A 100 10.12 0.41 9.43
N ILE A 101 9.79 -0.72 10.05
CA ILE A 101 10.54 -1.30 11.16
C ILE A 101 11.89 -1.83 10.70
N VAL A 102 11.95 -2.55 9.56
CA VAL A 102 13.21 -3.13 9.03
C VAL A 102 14.24 -2.08 8.64
N VAL A 103 13.80 -0.92 8.11
CA VAL A 103 14.69 0.17 7.69
C VAL A 103 15.07 1.11 8.86
N MET A 104 14.47 0.94 10.04
CA MET A 104 14.74 1.78 11.19
C MET A 104 16.12 1.44 11.78
N GLU A 105 17.01 2.42 11.82
CA GLU A 105 18.27 2.33 12.55
C GLU A 105 18.00 2.40 14.06
N LEU A 106 18.68 1.54 14.83
CA LEU A 106 18.59 1.49 16.28
C LEU A 106 19.61 2.46 16.89
N ASP A 107 19.13 3.63 17.29
CA ASP A 107 19.82 4.68 18.03
C ASP A 107 19.16 4.96 19.40
N ALA A 108 19.75 5.87 20.19
CA ALA A 108 19.19 6.27 21.49
C ALA A 108 17.80 6.93 21.38
N GLU A 109 17.48 7.48 20.21
CA GLU A 109 16.20 8.12 19.85
C GLU A 109 15.18 7.11 19.29
N THR A 110 15.48 5.81 19.31
CA THR A 110 14.62 4.79 18.69
C THR A 110 13.40 4.47 19.54
N PHE A 111 13.51 4.54 20.86
CA PHE A 111 12.40 4.27 21.77
C PHE A 111 11.14 5.13 21.47
N PRO A 112 11.23 6.47 21.33
CA PRO A 112 10.07 7.29 20.96
C PRO A 112 9.55 7.03 19.54
N ARG A 113 10.35 6.46 18.62
CA ARG A 113 9.92 6.11 17.26
C ARG A 113 9.24 4.73 17.17
N VAL A 114 9.62 3.79 18.02
CA VAL A 114 9.07 2.42 18.06
C VAL A 114 7.65 2.38 18.62
N LEU A 115 7.35 3.20 19.63
CA LEU A 115 6.03 3.23 20.27
C LEU A 115 4.87 3.50 19.29
N PRO A 116 4.90 4.56 18.45
CA PRO A 116 3.85 4.81 17.47
C PRO A 116 3.76 3.71 16.39
N LEU A 117 4.89 3.12 15.96
CA LEU A 117 4.88 2.01 15.02
C LEU A 117 4.24 0.75 15.61
N SER A 118 4.47 0.49 16.89
CA SER A 118 3.88 -0.65 17.62
C SER A 118 2.37 -0.46 17.79
N LEU A 119 1.94 0.76 18.14
CA LEU A 119 0.52 1.10 18.23
C LEU A 119 -0.18 0.98 16.87
N LEU A 120 0.49 1.44 15.81
CA LEU A 120 -0.04 1.35 14.46
C LEU A 120 -0.14 -0.11 13.98
N LEU A 121 0.87 -0.94 14.26
CA LEU A 121 0.83 -2.37 13.97
C LEU A 121 -0.32 -3.07 14.73
N LEU A 122 -0.50 -2.76 16.01
CA LEU A 122 -1.62 -3.27 16.82
C LEU A 122 -2.98 -2.81 16.26
N SER A 123 -3.10 -1.56 15.83
CA SER A 123 -4.32 -1.02 15.24
C SER A 123 -4.69 -1.75 13.96
N VAL A 124 -3.73 -1.93 13.04
CA VAL A 124 -3.93 -2.67 11.79
C VAL A 124 -4.30 -4.14 12.07
N GLY A 125 -3.60 -4.79 13.01
CA GLY A 125 -3.91 -6.17 13.43
C GLY A 125 -5.30 -6.30 14.08
N ALA A 126 -5.69 -5.34 14.91
CA ALA A 126 -7.00 -5.32 15.56
C ALA A 126 -8.12 -5.10 14.53
N THR A 127 -7.96 -4.17 13.59
CA THR A 127 -8.91 -3.97 12.48
C THR A 127 -9.07 -5.25 11.67
N TRP A 128 -7.96 -5.92 11.32
CA TRP A 128 -8.00 -7.20 10.61
C TRP A 128 -8.80 -8.26 11.36
N PHE A 129 -8.49 -8.43 12.66
CA PHE A 129 -9.16 -9.39 13.53
C PHE A 129 -10.67 -9.13 13.62
N LEU A 130 -11.07 -7.87 13.80
CA LEU A 130 -12.48 -7.48 13.87
C LEU A 130 -13.22 -7.72 12.56
N VAL A 131 -12.63 -7.35 11.42
CA VAL A 131 -13.20 -7.59 10.10
C VAL A 131 -13.40 -9.09 9.87
N HIS A 132 -12.37 -9.91 10.11
CA HIS A 132 -12.47 -11.36 9.96
C HIS A 132 -13.52 -11.98 10.88
N ARG A 133 -13.59 -11.54 12.13
CA ARG A 133 -14.61 -12.00 13.08
C ARG A 133 -16.02 -11.64 12.61
N SER A 134 -16.22 -10.44 12.07
CA SER A 134 -17.53 -10.00 11.60
C SER A 134 -18.05 -10.86 10.43
N HIS A 135 -17.16 -11.24 9.50
CA HIS A 135 -17.50 -12.14 8.40
C HIS A 135 -17.78 -13.58 8.87
N ALA A 136 -17.12 -14.05 9.93
CA ALA A 136 -17.39 -15.37 10.52
C ALA A 136 -18.75 -15.46 11.23
N SER A 137 -19.22 -14.34 11.79
CA SER A 137 -20.55 -14.25 12.42
C SER A 137 -21.71 -14.09 11.43
N VAL A 138 -21.43 -13.86 10.13
CA VAL A 138 -22.42 -13.84 9.04
C VAL A 138 -22.35 -15.19 8.26
N GLY A 139 -22.41 -16.30 9.01
CA GLY A 139 -22.67 -17.64 8.48
C GLY A 139 -24.18 -17.88 8.30
N PRO A 140 -24.59 -18.80 7.41
CA PRO A 140 -25.83 -18.72 6.63
C PRO A 140 -27.08 -18.66 7.50
N THR A 141 -27.77 -17.52 7.50
CA THR A 141 -29.17 -17.49 7.91
C THR A 141 -30.00 -18.24 6.88
N SER A 142 -30.40 -19.45 7.24
CA SER A 142 -31.75 -19.96 7.02
C SER A 142 -32.23 -19.96 5.56
N ASN A 143 -31.85 -20.98 4.79
CA ASN A 143 -32.80 -21.58 3.85
C ASN A 143 -33.70 -22.53 4.67
N ARG A 144 -34.79 -22.00 5.20
CA ARG A 144 -36.00 -22.78 5.47
C ARG A 144 -36.85 -22.65 4.22
N GLU A 145 -36.99 -23.75 3.50
CA GLU A 145 -38.25 -24.33 3.03
C GLU A 145 -37.98 -25.73 2.49
#